data_AF-A0A183GE67-F1
#
_entry.id   AF-A0A183GE67-F1
#
_cell.length_a   1.000
_cell.length_b   1.000
_cell.length_c   1.000
_cell.angle_alpha   90.00
_cell.angle_beta   90.00
_cell.angle_gamma   90.00
#
_symmetry.space_group_name_H-M   'P 1'
#
loop_
_entity.id
_entity.type
_entity.pdbx_description
1 polymer ?
#
loop_
_entity_poly.entity_id
_entity_poly.type
_entity_poly.pdbx_seq_one_letter_code
_entity_poly.pdbx_strand_id
1 'polypeptide(L)'
;MHENCSYALAKDLDVYNVTIARHQRQLGKVHKLAQWVPHDLTERDRQRRAEVATQLLSYKRTNSWLKSIITEDEKKREKREDA
;
A
#
# COMPACT_ATOMS: atom_id res chain seq x y z
N MET A 1 4.50 -14.11 14.17
CA MET A 1 5.85 -13.51 14.07
C MET A 1 6.01 -13.04 12.65
N HIS A 2 6.03 -11.73 12.40
CA HIS A 2 6.19 -11.17 11.06
C HIS A 2 7.69 -11.15 10.74
N GLU A 3 8.17 -12.11 9.96
CA GLU A 3 9.53 -12.02 9.43
C GLU A 3 9.63 -10.77 8.54
N ASN A 4 10.59 -9.91 8.88
CA ASN A 4 10.85 -8.66 8.18
C ASN A 4 11.19 -8.97 6.71
N CYS A 5 10.27 -8.68 5.79
CA CYS A 5 10.37 -8.93 4.34
C CYS A 5 11.67 -8.40 3.69
N SER A 6 12.28 -7.36 4.26
CA SER A 6 13.59 -6.87 3.83
C SER A 6 14.73 -7.87 4.05
N TYR A 7 14.63 -8.73 5.07
CA TYR A 7 15.61 -9.79 5.35
C TYR A 7 15.48 -10.96 4.38
N ALA A 8 14.25 -11.37 4.05
CA ALA A 8 14.00 -12.41 3.06
C ALA A 8 14.54 -12.00 1.68
N LEU A 9 14.19 -10.79 1.21
CA LEU A 9 14.70 -10.24 -0.06
C LEU A 9 16.22 -10.05 -0.06
N ALA A 10 16.80 -9.65 1.08
CA ALA A 10 18.25 -9.53 1.24
C ALA A 10 18.96 -10.87 1.08
N LYS A 11 18.38 -11.94 1.62
CA LYS A 11 18.92 -13.30 1.49
C LYS A 11 18.83 -13.82 0.06
N ASP A 12 17.71 -13.58 -0.63
CA ASP A 12 17.52 -14.02 -2.02
C ASP A 12 18.43 -13.28 -3.00
N LEU A 13 18.74 -12.02 -2.72
CA LEU A 13 19.59 -11.17 -3.55
C LEU A 13 21.06 -11.13 -3.10
N ASP A 14 21.43 -11.88 -2.06
CA ASP A 14 22.74 -11.89 -1.41
C ASP A 14 23.30 -10.49 -1.12
N VAL A 15 22.45 -9.61 -0.59
CA VAL A 15 22.81 -8.25 -0.23
C VAL A 15 22.41 -7.95 1.20
N TYR A 16 23.09 -6.97 1.82
CA TYR A 16 22.69 -6.53 3.15
C TYR A 16 21.30 -5.90 3.15
N ASN A 17 20.52 -6.19 4.21
CA ASN A 17 19.18 -5.65 4.43
C ASN A 17 19.11 -4.11 4.40
N VAL A 18 20.18 -3.42 4.81
CA VAL A 18 20.29 -1.96 4.74
C VAL A 18 20.31 -1.44 3.30
N THR A 19 20.88 -2.21 2.37
CA THR A 19 20.91 -1.88 0.93
C THR A 19 19.51 -1.96 0.35
N ILE A 20 18.78 -3.03 0.68
CA ILE A 20 17.39 -3.25 0.30
C ILE A 20 16.47 -2.15 0.86
N ALA A 21 16.60 -1.83 2.14
CA ALA A 21 15.80 -0.78 2.79
C ALA A 21 16.07 0.61 2.19
N ARG A 22 17.33 0.93 1.86
CA ARG A 22 17.70 2.19 1.21
C ARG A 22 17.08 2.30 -0.18
N HIS A 23 17.15 1.23 -0.97
CA HIS A 23 16.61 1.22 -2.33
C HIS A 23 15.08 1.30 -2.35
N GLN A 24 14.41 0.62 -1.41
CA GLN A 24 12.96 0.73 -1.24
C GLN A 24 12.51 2.17 -0.95
N ARG A 25 13.25 2.88 -0.08
CA ARG A 25 13.00 4.31 0.18
C ARG A 25 13.20 5.17 -1.07
N GLN A 26 14.23 4.91 -1.87
CA GLN A 26 14.45 5.61 -3.15
C GLN A 26 13.29 5.40 -4.12
N LEU A 27 12.70 4.20 -4.14
CA LEU A 27 11.54 3.88 -4.96
C LEU A 27 10.20 4.35 -4.36
N GLY A 28 10.21 5.00 -3.18
CA GLY A 28 8.99 5.39 -2.46
C GLY A 28 8.19 4.20 -1.90
N LYS A 29 8.77 3.00 -1.88
CA LYS A 29 8.11 1.78 -1.39
C LYS A 29 8.32 1.63 0.11
N VAL A 30 7.23 1.52 0.87
CA VAL A 30 7.28 1.28 2.31
C VAL A 30 6.64 -0.08 2.62
N HIS A 31 7.34 -0.90 3.41
CA HIS A 31 6.82 -2.20 3.83
C HIS A 31 5.75 -2.01 4.91
N LYS A 32 4.52 -2.47 4.67
CA LYS A 32 3.41 -2.37 5.62
C LYS A 32 2.63 -3.67 5.68
N LEU A 33 2.51 -4.27 6.87
CA LEU A 33 1.62 -5.41 7.13
C LEU A 33 1.78 -6.56 6.09
N ALA A 34 3.01 -6.84 5.67
CA ALA A 34 3.38 -7.83 4.63
C ALA A 34 3.06 -7.45 3.16
N GLN A 35 2.68 -6.21 2.86
CA GLN A 35 2.51 -5.71 1.49
C GLN A 35 3.36 -4.45 1.21
N TRP A 36 3.82 -4.35 -0.04
CA TRP A 36 4.46 -3.15 -0.57
C TRP A 36 3.40 -2.11 -0.94
N VAL A 37 3.31 -1.03 -0.16
CA VAL A 37 2.31 0.02 -0.38
C VAL A 37 3.00 1.31 -0.85
N PRO A 38 2.51 1.98 -1.92
CA PRO A 38 3.17 3.16 -2.51
C PRO A 38 3.21 4.42 -1.64
N HIS A 39 2.34 4.50 -0.62
CA HIS A 39 2.20 5.70 0.20
C HIS A 39 2.54 5.41 1.65
N ASP A 40 3.37 6.26 2.25
CA ASP A 40 3.49 6.28 3.70
C ASP A 40 2.19 6.88 4.31
N LEU A 41 1.73 6.30 5.42
CA LEU A 41 0.47 6.68 6.07
C LEU A 41 0.88 7.20 7.41
N THR A 42 0.74 8.50 7.58
CA THR A 42 0.92 9.13 8.88
C THR A 42 -0.10 8.55 9.85
N GLU A 43 0.14 8.68 11.15
CA GLU A 43 -0.80 8.19 12.17
C GLU A 43 -2.18 8.84 12.00
N ARG A 44 -2.21 10.12 11.60
CA ARG A 44 -3.43 10.84 11.24
C ARG A 44 -4.15 10.20 10.05
N ASP A 45 -3.43 9.77 9.00
CA ASP A 45 -4.05 9.13 7.84
C ASP A 45 -4.64 7.76 8.20
N ARG A 46 -3.98 7.03 9.11
CA ARG A 46 -4.50 5.74 9.62
C ARG A 46 -5.79 5.94 10.39
N GLN A 47 -5.80 6.89 11.31
CA GLN A 47 -6.98 7.23 12.10
C GLN A 47 -8.14 7.65 11.20
N ARG A 48 -7.90 8.56 10.25
CA ARG A 48 -8.93 9.01 9.30
C ARG A 48 -9.48 7.85 8.45
N ARG A 49 -8.61 6.92 7.99
CA ARG A 49 -9.06 5.73 7.25
C ARG A 49 -9.94 4.82 8.09
N ALA A 50 -9.58 4.59 9.36
CA ALA A 50 -10.37 3.77 10.27
C ALA A 50 -11.75 4.40 10.56
N GLU A 51 -11.80 5.71 10.76
CA GLU A 51 -13.05 6.46 10.97
C GLU A 51 -13.97 6.38 9.75
N VAL A 52 -13.46 6.69 8.56
CA VAL A 52 -14.25 6.63 7.32
C VAL A 52 -14.76 5.21 7.06
N ALA A 53 -13.91 4.19 7.24
CA ALA A 53 -14.32 2.79 7.06
C ALA A 53 -15.45 2.41 8.03
N THR A 54 -15.37 2.85 9.29
CA THR A 54 -16.40 2.58 10.32
C THR A 54 -17.73 3.27 9.97
N GLN A 55 -17.68 4.49 9.44
CA GLN A 55 -18.87 5.22 8.99
C GLN A 55 -19.52 4.54 7.78
N LEU A 56 -18.73 4.18 6.76
CA LEU A 56 -19.23 3.49 5.57
C LEU A 56 -19.83 2.12 5.92
N LEU A 57 -19.24 1.39 6.86
CA LEU A 57 -19.77 0.12 7.36
C LEU A 57 -21.10 0.32 8.08
N SER A 58 -21.21 1.34 8.93
CA SER A 58 -22.46 1.69 9.61
C SER A 58 -23.54 2.09 8.60
N TYR A 59 -23.18 2.90 7.61
CA TYR A 59 -24.07 3.34 6.53
C TYR A 59 -24.56 2.16 5.66
N LYS A 60 -23.72 1.14 5.44
CA LYS A 60 -24.10 -0.10 4.75
C LYS A 60 -25.18 -0.89 5.47
N ARG A 61 -25.21 -0.85 6.81
CA ARG A 61 -26.21 -1.60 7.61
C ARG A 61 -27.61 -1.01 7.47
N THR A 62 -27.72 0.29 7.22
CA THR A 62 -28.99 1.00 7.09
C THR A 62 -29.40 1.26 5.64
N ASN A 63 -28.44 1.31 4.71
CA ASN A 63 -28.67 1.65 3.30
C ASN A 63 -27.92 0.72 2.35
N SER A 64 -28.52 0.39 1.20
CA SER A 64 -27.88 -0.43 0.14
C SER A 64 -27.04 0.42 -0.84
N TRP A 65 -26.27 1.40 -0.32
CA TRP A 65 -25.55 2.40 -1.11
C TRP A 65 -24.53 1.80 -2.09
N LEU A 66 -23.94 0.65 -1.78
CA LEU A 66 -22.95 -0.02 -2.63
C LEU A 66 -23.44 -0.31 -4.06
N LYS A 67 -24.74 -0.52 -4.25
CA LYS A 67 -25.31 -0.81 -5.59
C LYS A 67 -25.33 0.42 -6.51
N SER A 68 -25.23 1.61 -5.94
CA SER A 68 -25.34 2.88 -6.67
C SER A 68 -24.00 3.57 -6.88
N ILE A 69 -22.89 2.97 -6.41
CA ILE A 69 -21.56 3.56 -6.56
C ILE A 69 -21.03 3.25 -7.95
N ILE A 70 -20.51 4.29 -8.60
CA ILE A 70 -19.68 4.18 -9.79
C ILE A 70 -18.26 4.55 -9.37
N THR A 71 -17.29 3.70 -9.66
CA THR A 71 -15.87 3.93 -9.35
C THR A 71 -15.08 4.11 -10.64
N GLU A 72 -14.22 5.11 -10.70
CA GLU A 72 -13.27 5.35 -11.79
C GLU A 72 -11.88 5.61 -11.19
N ASP A 73 -10.85 5.04 -11.82
CA ASP A 73 -9.44 5.24 -11.46
C ASP A 73 -8.59 5.26 -12.73
N GLU A 74 -7.77 6.29 -12.89
CA GLU A 74 -6.90 6.43 -14.06
C GLU A 74 -5.61 5.63 -13.90
N LYS A 75 -5.48 4.53 -14.63
CA LYS A 75 -4.21 3.79 -14.73
C LYS A 75 -3.36 4.34 -15.87
N LYS A 76 -2.28 5.07 -15.54
CA LYS A 76 -1.26 5.46 -16.54
C LYS A 76 -0.60 4.22 -17.12
N ARG A 77 -0.55 4.13 -18.45
CA ARG A 77 0.23 3.10 -19.15
C ARG A 77 1.71 3.48 -19.10
N GLU A 78 2.55 2.52 -18.71
CA GLU A 78 4.00 2.62 -18.82
C GLU A 78 4.35 2.70 -20.31
N LYS A 79 5.11 3.73 -20.70
CA LYS A 79 5.65 3.81 -22.06
C LYS A 79 6.75 2.76 -22.16
N ARG A 80 6.61 1.82 -23.09
CA ARG A 80 7.73 0.98 -23.49
C ARG A 80 8.78 1.90 -24.08
N GLU A 81 9.95 1.98 -23.46
CA GLU A 81 11.14 2.52 -24.10
C GLU A 81 11.58 1.50 -25.15
N ASP A 82 11.03 1.64 -26.36
CA ASP A 82 11.59 1.00 -27.54
C ASP A 82 12.66 1.95 -28.11
N ALA A 83 13.92 1.82 -27.65
CA ALA A 83 15.17 2.20 -28.34
C ALA A 83 16.40 1.90 -27.47
#